data_AF-A0A267F3H4-F1
#
_entry.id   AF-A0A267F3H4-F1
#
_cell.length_a   1.000
_cell.length_b   1.000
_cell.length_c   1.000
_cell.angle_alpha   90.00
_cell.angle_beta   90.00
_cell.angle_gamma   90.00
#
_symmetry.space_group_name_H-M   'P 1'
#
loop_
_entity.id
_entity.type
_entity.pdbx_description
1 polymer ?
#
loop_
_entity_poly.entity_id
_entity_poly.type
_entity_poly.pdbx_seq_one_letter_code
_entity_poly.pdbx_strand_id
1 'polypeptide(L)'
;MTQHYRTPVLLIEFDAERTGFALYHGRAAMSSELNSSDTISRLSLLTLHFPQLRILWSPAPHASAELFHDLKRGRPQPQLQLLPSVSAATAGDSYNDVDDSEASSSTSLTPAASAATLRHVARSMLLRMPGVTHRSLRGLIKAAGGSFAGLCRLGVGELREALGQREAADRLHEFLRTDGRRLAGGAAAGRGGARRPKLALAAKLPTARRN
;
A
#
# COMPACT_ATOMS: atom_id res chain seq x y z
N MET A 1 14.95 -3.01 0.65
CA MET A 1 16.08 -2.95 -0.30
C MET A 1 17.43 -3.10 0.39
N THR A 2 17.80 -2.21 1.33
CA THR A 2 19.07 -2.26 2.09
C THR A 2 19.33 -3.58 2.83
N GLN A 3 18.28 -4.25 3.29
CA GLN A 3 18.37 -5.55 3.99
C GLN A 3 18.65 -6.75 3.06
N HIS A 4 18.35 -6.64 1.77
CA HIS A 4 18.36 -7.79 0.84
C HIS A 4 19.37 -7.64 -0.30
N TYR A 5 19.80 -6.42 -0.59
CA TYR A 5 20.73 -6.13 -1.67
C TYR A 5 21.93 -5.35 -1.15
N ARG A 6 23.14 -5.80 -1.55
CA ARG A 6 24.41 -5.18 -1.14
C ARG A 6 24.55 -3.73 -1.59
N THR A 7 23.95 -3.37 -2.73
CA THR A 7 24.04 -2.03 -3.30
C THR A 7 22.65 -1.61 -3.75
N PRO A 8 21.83 -1.06 -2.85
CA PRO A 8 20.54 -0.52 -3.22
C PRO A 8 20.74 0.77 -4.02
N VAL A 9 20.07 0.87 -5.16
CA VAL A 9 20.15 2.01 -6.06
C VAL A 9 18.74 2.51 -6.35
N LEU A 10 18.53 3.82 -6.25
CA LEU A 10 17.32 4.51 -6.68
C LEU A 10 17.63 5.26 -7.97
N LEU A 11 17.02 4.84 -9.08
CA LEU A 11 17.07 5.58 -10.34
C LEU A 11 15.90 6.56 -10.35
N ILE A 12 16.20 7.84 -10.55
CA ILE A 12 15.21 8.90 -10.77
C ILE A 12 15.36 9.35 -12.21
N GLU A 13 14.33 9.08 -13.00
CA GLU A 13 14.25 9.47 -14.40
C GLU A 13 13.40 10.74 -14.52
N PHE A 14 13.92 11.69 -15.30
CA PHE A 14 13.22 12.92 -15.63
C PHE A 14 12.94 12.97 -17.11
N ASP A 15 11.91 13.72 -17.46
CA ASP A 15 11.62 14.08 -18.85
C ASP A 15 12.17 15.48 -19.09
N ALA A 16 13.32 15.57 -19.77
CA ALA A 16 13.96 16.85 -20.10
C ALA A 16 13.17 17.67 -21.14
N GLU A 17 12.36 17.01 -21.97
CA GLU A 17 11.53 17.66 -23.00
C GLU A 17 10.26 18.27 -22.38
N ARG A 18 9.81 17.72 -21.24
CA ARG A 18 8.73 18.29 -20.44
C ARG A 18 9.24 19.47 -19.61
N THR A 19 9.07 20.67 -20.15
CA THR A 19 9.28 21.93 -19.44
C THR A 19 8.36 22.05 -18.23
N GLY A 20 8.86 21.68 -17.04
CA GLY A 20 8.09 21.81 -15.80
C GLY A 20 8.58 20.97 -14.63
N PHE A 21 9.44 19.96 -14.85
CA PHE A 21 10.00 19.22 -13.74
C PHE A 21 11.21 19.96 -13.15
N ALA A 22 11.00 20.63 -12.02
CA ALA A 22 12.07 21.12 -11.17
C ALA A 22 11.90 20.52 -9.77
N LEU A 23 12.95 19.85 -9.26
CA LEU A 23 13.00 19.49 -7.84
C LEU A 23 12.87 20.72 -6.94
N TYR A 24 13.22 21.88 -7.48
CA TYR A 24 13.24 23.17 -6.83
C TYR A 24 12.21 24.13 -7.44
N HIS A 25 11.13 24.43 -6.71
CA HIS A 25 10.15 25.42 -7.12
C HIS A 25 10.57 26.81 -6.63
N GLY A 26 11.59 27.40 -7.28
CA GLY A 26 12.02 28.77 -7.04
C GLY A 26 12.49 29.08 -5.61
N ARG A 27 12.75 30.38 -5.33
CA ARG A 27 13.41 30.89 -4.10
C ARG A 27 12.68 30.51 -2.79
N ALA A 28 11.43 30.07 -2.85
CA ALA A 28 10.64 29.62 -1.71
C ALA A 28 11.04 28.23 -1.18
N ALA A 29 11.74 27.40 -1.98
CA ALA A 29 12.24 26.09 -1.56
C ALA A 29 13.57 26.16 -0.77
N MET A 30 14.07 27.37 -0.46
CA MET A 30 15.16 27.62 0.51
C MET A 30 14.60 28.21 1.80
N SER A 31 13.44 27.71 2.26
CA SER A 31 13.06 27.82 3.66
C SER A 31 14.19 27.21 4.51
N SER A 32 14.62 27.90 5.57
CA SER A 32 15.61 27.35 6.51
C SER A 32 15.12 26.09 7.22
N GLU A 33 13.82 25.81 7.13
CA GLU A 33 13.16 24.69 7.78
C GLU A 33 12.78 23.59 6.77
N LEU A 34 13.08 22.34 7.14
CA LEU A 34 12.73 21.15 6.38
C LEU A 34 11.22 20.90 6.47
N ASN A 35 10.49 21.18 5.41
CA ASN A 35 9.08 20.85 5.33
C ASN A 35 8.87 19.41 4.82
N SER A 36 8.04 18.64 5.52
CA SER A 36 7.71 17.25 5.16
C SER A 36 6.83 17.13 3.91
N SER A 37 6.24 18.21 3.39
CA SER A 37 5.57 18.21 2.08
C SER A 37 6.55 18.21 0.91
N ASP A 38 7.79 18.65 1.13
CA ASP A 38 8.70 18.97 0.03
C ASP A 38 9.51 17.75 -0.40
N THR A 39 9.55 17.51 -1.71
CA THR A 39 10.25 16.35 -2.29
C THR A 39 11.74 16.35 -1.94
N ILE A 40 12.40 17.52 -1.93
CA ILE A 40 13.81 17.65 -1.55
C ILE A 40 14.02 17.26 -0.08
N SER A 41 13.20 17.76 0.84
CA SER A 41 13.28 17.41 2.25
C SER A 41 13.09 15.91 2.48
N ARG A 42 12.13 15.29 1.78
CA ARG A 42 11.93 13.84 1.82
C ARG A 42 13.11 13.06 1.26
N LEU A 43 13.68 13.50 0.14
CA LEU A 43 14.86 12.88 -0.45
C LEU A 43 16.07 12.96 0.49
N SER A 44 16.28 14.12 1.13
CA SER A 44 17.34 14.34 2.13
C SER A 44 17.15 13.47 3.38
N LEU A 45 15.94 13.35 3.90
CA LEU A 45 15.65 12.43 5.01
C LEU A 45 15.89 10.97 4.61
N LEU A 46 15.51 10.60 3.39
CA LEU A 46 15.69 9.25 2.86
C LEU A 46 17.17 8.88 2.73
N THR A 47 18.03 9.80 2.26
CA THR A 47 19.48 9.56 2.21
C THR A 47 20.12 9.50 3.60
N LEU A 48 19.61 10.30 4.56
CA LEU A 48 20.07 10.25 5.95
C LEU A 48 19.74 8.92 6.63
N HIS A 49 18.52 8.40 6.43
CA HIS A 49 18.09 7.13 7.01
C HIS A 49 18.72 5.90 6.34
N PHE A 50 19.06 6.00 5.04
CA PHE A 50 19.63 4.90 4.27
C PHE A 50 20.97 5.28 3.64
N PRO A 51 22.06 5.34 4.43
CA PRO A 51 23.36 5.83 3.97
C PRO A 51 24.02 4.95 2.87
N GLN A 52 23.56 3.71 2.71
CA GLN A 52 24.02 2.81 1.65
C GLN A 52 23.25 2.96 0.32
N LEU A 53 22.15 3.72 0.31
CA LEU A 53 21.37 3.96 -0.89
C LEU A 53 22.11 4.91 -1.81
N ARG A 54 22.24 4.51 -3.07
CA ARG A 54 22.83 5.34 -4.13
C ARG A 54 21.73 5.89 -5.02
N ILE A 55 21.79 7.18 -5.33
CA ILE A 55 20.84 7.82 -6.25
C ILE A 55 21.52 7.99 -7.60
N LEU A 56 20.82 7.59 -8.67
CA LEU A 56 21.19 7.84 -10.05
C LEU A 56 20.13 8.74 -10.67
N TRP A 57 20.58 9.72 -11.44
CA TRP A 57 19.72 10.66 -12.15
C TRP A 57 19.85 10.39 -13.64
N SER A 58 18.72 10.23 -14.34
CA SER A 58 18.69 10.04 -15.78
C SER A 58 17.79 11.09 -16.43
N PRO A 59 18.25 11.79 -17.48
CA PRO A 59 17.48 12.83 -18.15
C PRO A 59 16.50 12.30 -19.22
N ALA A 60 16.60 11.01 -19.59
CA ALA A 60 15.76 10.40 -20.60
C ALA A 60 15.80 8.85 -20.52
N PRO A 61 14.78 8.13 -21.03
CA PRO A 61 14.76 6.67 -21.04
C PRO A 61 15.96 6.03 -21.76
N HIS A 62 16.41 6.65 -22.86
CA HIS A 62 17.58 6.18 -23.61
C HIS A 62 18.86 6.25 -22.78
N ALA A 63 19.05 7.34 -22.02
CA ALA A 63 20.17 7.50 -21.11
C ALA A 63 20.10 6.48 -19.95
N SER A 64 18.88 6.17 -19.47
CA SER A 64 18.68 5.10 -18.46
C SER A 64 19.12 3.73 -19.00
N ALA A 65 18.82 3.42 -20.27
CA ALA A 65 19.23 2.17 -20.90
C ALA A 65 20.75 2.06 -21.05
N GLU A 66 21.43 3.13 -21.48
CA GLU A 66 22.89 3.19 -21.51
C GLU A 66 23.49 3.01 -20.12
N LEU A 67 22.93 3.68 -19.11
CA LEU A 67 23.35 3.56 -17.73
C LEU A 67 23.24 2.10 -17.23
N PHE A 68 22.14 1.41 -17.57
CA PHE A 68 21.99 -0.01 -17.21
C PHE A 68 22.98 -0.91 -17.93
N HIS A 69 23.24 -0.66 -19.21
CA HIS A 69 24.24 -1.39 -19.97
C HIS A 69 25.62 -1.23 -19.32
N ASP A 70 26.02 0.00 -19.00
CA ASP A 70 27.28 0.34 -18.34
C ASP A 70 27.42 -0.29 -16.96
N LEU A 71 26.36 -0.23 -16.15
CA LEU A 71 26.32 -0.89 -14.83
C LEU A 71 26.44 -2.42 -14.93
N LYS A 72 26.08 -3.00 -16.08
CA LYS A 72 26.09 -4.44 -16.28
C LYS A 72 27.38 -4.96 -16.94
N ARG A 73 28.16 -4.11 -17.59
CA ARG A 73 29.43 -4.50 -18.24
C ARG A 73 30.33 -5.26 -17.27
N GLY A 74 30.83 -6.41 -17.74
CA GLY A 74 31.75 -7.27 -16.97
C GLY A 74 31.14 -8.00 -15.77
N ARG A 75 29.82 -8.01 -15.59
CA ARG A 75 29.14 -8.70 -14.47
C ARG A 75 28.32 -9.91 -14.94
N PRO A 76 28.29 -11.01 -14.16
CA PRO A 76 27.55 -12.22 -14.52
C PRO A 76 26.04 -11.97 -14.55
N GLN A 77 25.29 -12.73 -15.36
CA GLN A 77 23.84 -12.55 -15.45
C GLN A 77 23.09 -12.89 -14.16
N PRO A 78 22.02 -12.14 -13.84
CA PRO A 78 21.22 -12.43 -12.66
C PRO A 78 20.57 -13.81 -12.83
N GLN A 79 20.76 -14.70 -11.85
CA GLN A 79 20.14 -16.03 -11.84
C GLN A 79 18.99 -16.04 -10.85
N LEU A 80 17.86 -16.64 -11.24
CA LEU A 80 16.65 -16.72 -10.41
C LEU A 80 16.91 -17.43 -9.06
N GLN A 81 17.83 -18.39 -9.04
CA GLN A 81 18.20 -19.15 -7.85
C GLN A 81 18.96 -18.32 -6.80
N LEU A 82 19.62 -17.23 -7.23
CA LEU A 82 20.41 -16.34 -6.38
C LEU A 82 19.63 -15.12 -5.91
N LEU A 83 18.36 -14.98 -6.31
CA LEU A 83 17.52 -13.92 -5.78
C LEU A 83 17.42 -14.12 -4.25
N PRO A 84 17.59 -13.05 -3.46
CA PRO A 84 17.20 -13.10 -2.06
C PRO A 84 15.78 -13.63 -2.02
N SER A 85 15.51 -14.64 -1.20
CA SER A 85 14.17 -15.17 -1.00
C SER A 85 13.34 -14.10 -0.31
N VAL A 86 12.96 -13.07 -1.05
CA VAL A 86 11.96 -12.09 -0.69
C VAL A 86 10.69 -12.91 -0.65
N SER A 87 10.38 -13.44 0.53
CA SER A 87 9.08 -14.05 0.75
C SER A 87 8.07 -13.02 0.28
N ALA A 88 7.10 -13.42 -0.55
CA ALA A 88 6.03 -12.60 -1.10
C ALA A 88 5.15 -11.86 -0.05
N ALA A 89 5.59 -11.81 1.21
CA ALA A 89 5.03 -11.05 2.30
C ALA A 89 5.34 -9.54 2.20
N THR A 90 6.46 -9.10 1.62
CA THR A 90 6.85 -7.66 1.62
C THR A 90 6.69 -6.95 0.28
N ALA A 91 6.42 -7.67 -0.82
CA ALA A 91 6.24 -7.05 -2.14
C ALA A 91 4.84 -6.41 -2.35
N GLY A 92 3.88 -6.64 -1.44
CA GLY A 92 2.50 -6.16 -1.59
C GLY A 92 2.16 -4.86 -0.88
N ASP A 93 3.09 -4.22 -0.17
CA ASP A 93 2.76 -3.12 0.76
C ASP A 93 2.98 -1.70 0.21
N SER A 94 3.17 -1.51 -1.11
CA SER A 94 3.12 -0.16 -1.72
C SER A 94 2.85 -0.20 -3.22
N TYR A 95 1.65 -0.61 -3.63
CA TYR A 95 1.00 -0.10 -4.85
C TYR A 95 -0.51 -0.25 -4.67
N ASN A 96 -1.11 0.67 -3.93
CA ASN A 96 -2.44 1.15 -4.27
C ASN A 96 -2.22 2.48 -4.97
N ASP A 97 -2.01 2.45 -6.28
CA ASP A 97 -2.51 3.51 -7.13
C ASP A 97 -3.01 2.90 -8.43
N VAL A 98 -4.07 3.52 -8.93
CA VAL A 98 -4.98 3.11 -9.99
C VAL A 98 -4.23 2.74 -11.28
N ASP A 99 -4.41 1.51 -11.78
CA ASP A 99 -4.52 1.29 -13.22
C ASP A 99 -5.40 0.07 -13.51
N ASP A 100 -6.55 0.37 -14.09
CA ASP A 100 -7.48 -0.57 -14.69
C ASP A 100 -6.88 -0.92 -16.06
N SER A 101 -5.94 -1.87 -16.10
CA SER A 101 -5.32 -2.30 -17.36
C SER A 101 -5.09 -3.80 -17.37
N GLU A 102 -6.14 -4.50 -17.79
CA GLU A 102 -6.12 -5.59 -18.76
C GLU A 102 -4.75 -5.88 -19.38
N ALA A 103 -3.95 -6.76 -18.75
CA ALA A 103 -3.06 -7.67 -19.47
C ALA A 103 -2.53 -8.79 -18.58
N SER A 104 -3.00 -10.01 -18.89
CA SER A 104 -2.23 -11.26 -18.81
C SER A 104 -2.18 -11.99 -17.46
N SER A 105 -3.23 -12.79 -17.21
CA SER A 105 -3.02 -14.19 -16.83
C SER A 105 -4.22 -15.08 -17.17
N SER A 106 -4.60 -15.11 -18.45
CA SER A 106 -5.27 -16.26 -19.06
C SER A 106 -4.21 -17.32 -19.39
N THR A 107 -3.70 -17.99 -18.36
CA THR A 107 -2.88 -19.19 -18.54
C THR A 107 -3.36 -20.21 -17.51
N SER A 108 -4.19 -21.14 -17.98
CA SER A 108 -4.60 -22.39 -17.33
C SER A 108 -4.46 -22.39 -15.80
N LEU A 109 -5.52 -22.02 -15.09
CA LEU A 109 -5.56 -22.11 -13.64
C LEU A 109 -5.49 -23.59 -13.23
N THR A 110 -4.28 -24.09 -13.01
CA THR A 110 -4.11 -25.27 -12.18
C THR A 110 -4.67 -24.93 -10.77
N PRO A 111 -5.26 -25.89 -10.05
CA PRO A 111 -5.76 -25.67 -8.69
C PRO A 111 -4.70 -25.08 -7.73
N ALA A 112 -3.42 -25.29 -8.02
CA ALA A 112 -2.30 -24.76 -7.26
C ALA A 112 -2.09 -23.24 -7.44
N ALA A 113 -2.30 -22.71 -8.65
CA ALA A 113 -2.16 -21.28 -8.96
C ALA A 113 -3.28 -20.46 -8.32
N SER A 114 -4.54 -20.93 -8.40
CA SER A 114 -5.67 -20.28 -7.75
C SER A 114 -5.52 -20.27 -6.22
N ALA A 115 -5.01 -21.35 -5.63
CA ALA A 115 -4.71 -21.41 -4.20
C ALA A 115 -3.58 -20.46 -3.78
N ALA A 116 -2.61 -20.18 -4.65
CA ALA A 116 -1.55 -19.20 -4.37
C ALA A 116 -2.10 -17.78 -4.33
N THR A 117 -2.95 -17.41 -5.29
CA THR A 117 -3.63 -16.10 -5.32
C THR A 117 -4.52 -15.92 -4.09
N LEU A 118 -5.34 -16.92 -3.75
CA LEU A 118 -6.19 -16.89 -2.55
C LEU A 118 -5.37 -16.73 -1.26
N ARG A 119 -4.26 -17.45 -1.14
CA ARG A 119 -3.35 -17.31 0.01
C ARG A 119 -2.73 -15.92 0.12
N HIS A 120 -2.44 -15.27 -1.01
CA HIS A 120 -1.91 -13.91 -1.03
C HIS A 120 -2.96 -12.89 -0.60
N VAL A 121 -4.18 -12.99 -1.15
CA VAL A 121 -5.32 -12.15 -0.77
C VAL A 121 -5.63 -12.29 0.73
N ALA A 122 -5.69 -13.52 1.24
CA ALA A 122 -5.93 -13.77 2.65
C ALA A 122 -4.87 -13.13 3.56
N ARG A 123 -3.58 -13.23 3.19
CA ARG A 123 -2.49 -12.60 3.95
C ARG A 123 -2.58 -11.08 3.95
N SER A 124 -2.88 -10.47 2.81
CA SER A 124 -3.01 -9.02 2.73
C SER A 124 -4.22 -8.51 3.51
N MET A 125 -5.34 -9.24 3.53
CA MET A 125 -6.48 -8.95 4.40
C MET A 125 -6.12 -9.00 5.88
N LEU A 126 -5.37 -10.02 6.33
CA LEU A 126 -4.95 -10.14 7.73
C LEU A 126 -4.05 -8.98 8.16
N LEU A 127 -3.12 -8.52 7.31
CA LEU A 127 -2.23 -7.40 7.62
C LEU A 127 -2.94 -6.06 7.78
N ARG A 128 -4.17 -5.94 7.25
CA ARG A 128 -5.01 -4.76 7.38
C ARG A 128 -5.88 -4.79 8.64
N MET A 129 -5.87 -5.89 9.39
CA MET A 129 -6.59 -6.01 10.65
C MET A 129 -5.84 -5.31 11.80
N PRO A 130 -6.57 -4.73 12.77
CA PRO A 130 -5.95 -3.99 13.86
C PRO A 130 -5.02 -4.90 14.69
N GLY A 131 -3.80 -4.44 14.91
CA GLY A 131 -2.81 -5.15 15.73
C GLY A 131 -2.09 -6.31 15.02
N VAL A 132 -2.41 -6.62 13.77
CA VAL A 132 -1.68 -7.62 13.00
C VAL A 132 -0.46 -6.98 12.33
N THR A 133 0.70 -7.63 12.45
CA THR A 133 1.95 -7.19 11.82
C THR A 133 2.56 -8.32 11.02
N HIS A 134 3.52 -8.01 10.15
CA HIS A 134 4.29 -9.04 9.42
C HIS A 134 4.95 -10.07 10.35
N ARG A 135 5.35 -9.65 11.57
CA ARG A 135 5.96 -10.54 12.57
C ARG A 135 4.95 -11.52 13.15
N SER A 136 3.73 -11.07 13.43
CA SER A 136 2.70 -11.88 14.07
C SER A 136 1.84 -12.70 13.08
N LEU A 137 1.86 -12.35 11.80
CA LEU A 137 1.06 -13.00 10.74
C LEU A 137 1.24 -14.53 10.69
N ARG A 138 2.48 -15.03 10.81
CA ARG A 138 2.75 -16.48 10.75
C ARG A 138 2.15 -17.23 11.94
N GLY A 139 2.30 -16.67 13.15
CA GLY A 139 1.71 -17.22 14.36
C GLY A 139 0.19 -17.25 14.28
N LEU A 140 -0.40 -16.15 13.79
CA LEU A 140 -1.84 -16.02 13.60
C LEU A 140 -2.41 -17.04 12.60
N ILE A 141 -1.77 -17.22 11.44
CA ILE A 141 -2.20 -18.21 10.43
C ILE A 141 -2.15 -19.63 11.00
N LYS A 142 -1.11 -19.94 11.79
CA LYS A 142 -0.95 -21.24 12.45
C LYS A 142 -2.06 -21.47 13.48
N ALA A 143 -2.31 -20.49 14.35
CA ALA A 143 -3.37 -20.58 15.36
C ALA A 143 -4.76 -20.72 14.71
N ALA A 144 -5.02 -19.99 13.62
CA ALA A 144 -6.29 -20.04 12.90
C ALA A 144 -6.49 -21.30 12.03
N GLY A 145 -5.55 -22.25 12.03
CA GLY A 145 -5.63 -23.47 11.22
C GLY A 145 -5.66 -23.21 9.71
N GLY A 146 -5.11 -22.07 9.27
CA GLY A 146 -5.09 -21.70 7.85
C GLY A 146 -6.42 -21.21 7.27
N SER A 147 -7.44 -20.94 8.09
CA SER A 147 -8.76 -20.46 7.63
C SER A 147 -9.25 -19.24 8.42
N PHE A 148 -9.93 -18.31 7.73
CA PHE A 148 -10.60 -17.18 8.40
C PHE A 148 -11.70 -17.64 9.36
N ALA A 149 -12.40 -18.74 9.06
CA ALA A 149 -13.38 -19.29 9.98
C ALA A 149 -12.72 -19.79 11.27
N GLY A 150 -11.48 -20.29 11.19
CA GLY A 150 -10.68 -20.65 12.35
C GLY A 150 -10.28 -19.42 13.17
N LEU A 151 -9.89 -18.33 12.49
CA LEU A 151 -9.56 -17.05 13.15
C LEU A 151 -10.71 -16.53 14.02
N CYS A 152 -11.95 -16.53 13.51
CA CYS A 152 -13.11 -16.04 14.26
C CYS A 152 -13.47 -16.91 15.49
N ARG A 153 -13.03 -18.18 15.50
CA ARG A 153 -13.27 -19.11 16.61
C ARG A 153 -12.23 -19.01 17.73
N LEU A 154 -11.09 -18.37 17.48
CA LEU A 154 -10.05 -18.23 18.49
C LEU A 154 -10.52 -17.40 19.68
N GLY A 155 -10.10 -17.84 20.86
CA GLY A 155 -10.27 -17.10 22.11
C GLY A 155 -9.24 -15.99 22.26
N VAL A 156 -9.47 -15.07 23.20
CA VAL A 156 -8.53 -13.97 23.52
C VAL A 156 -7.16 -14.52 23.93
N GLY A 157 -7.10 -15.60 24.71
CA GLY A 157 -5.85 -16.21 25.15
C GLY A 157 -4.97 -16.70 24.00
N GLU A 158 -5.58 -17.40 23.03
CA GLU A 158 -4.89 -17.93 21.86
C GLU A 158 -4.42 -16.81 20.93
N LEU A 159 -5.22 -15.74 20.77
CA LEU A 159 -4.82 -14.55 20.02
C LEU A 159 -3.64 -13.82 20.67
N ARG A 160 -3.60 -13.74 22.00
CA ARG A 160 -2.49 -13.14 22.75
C ARG A 160 -1.19 -13.92 22.55
N GLU A 161 -1.26 -15.25 22.54
CA GLU A 161 -0.12 -16.11 22.23
C GLU A 161 0.32 -15.97 20.77
N ALA A 162 -0.62 -15.98 19.83
CA ALA A 162 -0.34 -15.90 18.41
C ALA A 162 0.26 -14.54 17.97
N LEU A 163 -0.19 -13.44 18.60
CA LEU A 163 0.26 -12.08 18.28
C LEU A 163 1.46 -11.64 19.13
N GLY A 164 1.67 -12.22 20.31
CA GLY A 164 2.72 -11.83 21.26
C GLY A 164 2.50 -10.46 21.93
N GLN A 165 1.36 -9.81 21.67
CA GLN A 165 1.00 -8.50 22.21
C GLN A 165 -0.44 -8.54 22.73
N ARG A 166 -0.62 -8.23 24.03
CA ARG A 166 -1.92 -8.30 24.70
C ARG A 166 -2.94 -7.32 24.13
N GLU A 167 -2.54 -6.05 24.04
CA GLU A 167 -3.37 -4.96 23.49
C GLU A 167 -3.81 -5.23 22.04
N ALA A 168 -2.91 -5.76 21.21
CA ALA A 168 -3.22 -6.06 19.82
C ALA A 168 -4.25 -7.19 19.69
N ALA A 169 -4.12 -8.22 20.53
CA ALA A 169 -5.06 -9.33 20.55
C ALA A 169 -6.46 -8.91 21.02
N ASP A 170 -6.53 -8.04 22.03
CA ASP A 170 -7.81 -7.55 22.55
C ASP A 170 -8.54 -6.71 21.49
N ARG A 171 -7.82 -5.80 20.81
CA ARG A 171 -8.36 -5.02 19.68
C ARG A 171 -8.81 -5.88 18.51
N LEU A 172 -8.02 -6.90 18.14
CA LEU A 172 -8.39 -7.81 17.07
C LEU A 172 -9.63 -8.63 17.44
N HIS A 173 -9.68 -9.14 18.68
CA HIS A 173 -10.81 -9.91 19.19
C HIS A 173 -12.09 -9.08 19.24
N GLU A 174 -12.00 -7.83 19.68
CA GLU A 174 -13.08 -6.85 19.65
C GLU A 174 -13.52 -6.56 18.21
N PHE A 175 -12.58 -6.25 17.31
CA PHE A 175 -12.88 -5.97 15.90
C PHE A 175 -13.64 -7.11 15.22
N LEU A 176 -13.24 -8.36 15.43
CA LEU A 176 -13.88 -9.54 14.82
C LEU A 176 -15.32 -9.78 15.32
N ARG A 177 -15.68 -9.24 16.49
CA ARG A 177 -16.99 -9.43 17.15
C ARG A 177 -17.84 -8.16 17.18
N THR A 178 -17.31 -7.05 16.70
CA THR A 178 -18.01 -5.77 16.66
C THR A 178 -18.88 -5.68 15.42
N ASP A 179 -20.16 -5.34 15.61
CA ASP A 179 -21.05 -5.04 14.48
C ASP A 179 -20.56 -3.82 13.71
N GLY A 180 -20.45 -3.92 12.38
CA GLY A 180 -20.04 -2.79 11.53
C GLY A 180 -20.91 -1.53 11.69
N ARG A 181 -22.16 -1.69 12.16
CA ARG A 181 -23.05 -0.56 12.50
C ARG A 181 -22.55 0.24 13.71
N ARG A 182 -21.91 -0.41 14.69
CA ARG A 182 -21.29 0.26 15.85
C ARG A 182 -20.03 1.02 15.45
N LEU A 183 -19.21 0.47 14.54
CA LEU A 183 -18.01 1.14 14.02
C LEU A 183 -18.36 2.39 13.21
N ALA A 184 -19.42 2.33 12.39
CA ALA A 184 -19.91 3.49 11.64
C ALA A 184 -20.65 4.52 12.51
N GLY A 185 -21.24 4.10 13.64
CA GLY A 185 -22.04 4.94 14.53
C GLY A 185 -21.24 5.96 15.37
N GLY A 186 -19.93 5.79 15.50
CA GLY A 186 -19.06 6.71 16.25
C GLY A 186 -18.92 8.10 15.62
N ALA A 187 -19.17 8.24 14.31
CA ALA A 187 -19.13 9.53 13.61
C ALA A 187 -20.49 10.28 13.61
N ALA A 188 -21.59 9.61 13.94
CA ALA A 188 -22.94 10.16 13.80
C ALA A 188 -23.54 10.70 15.10
N ALA A 189 -22.97 10.38 16.27
CA ALA A 189 -23.52 10.75 17.58
C ALA A 189 -23.06 12.12 18.12
N GLY A 190 -22.58 13.02 17.24
CA GLY A 190 -22.01 14.33 17.63
C GLY A 190 -22.55 15.55 16.89
N ARG A 191 -23.68 15.45 16.17
CA ARG A 191 -24.36 16.63 15.61
C ARG A 191 -25.83 16.59 15.94
N GLY A 192 -26.17 17.26 17.03
CA GLY A 192 -27.55 17.61 17.37
C GLY A 192 -28.21 18.43 16.26
N GLY A 193 -29.49 18.13 16.03
CA GLY A 193 -30.49 19.08 15.56
C GLY A 193 -30.22 19.79 14.23
N ALA A 194 -30.43 19.12 13.10
CA ALA A 194 -30.86 19.79 11.89
C ALA A 194 -31.89 18.92 11.16
N ARG A 195 -33.14 19.39 11.21
CA ARG A 195 -34.29 18.81 10.51
C ARG A 195 -33.93 18.59 9.03
N ARG A 196 -34.07 17.36 8.54
CA ARG A 196 -34.05 17.06 7.10
C ARG A 196 -35.15 17.87 6.40
N PRO A 197 -34.87 18.65 5.35
CA PRO A 197 -35.92 19.25 4.55
C PRO A 197 -36.60 18.17 3.73
N LYS A 198 -37.94 18.09 3.81
CA LYS A 198 -38.77 17.25 2.95
C LYS A 198 -38.67 17.82 1.52
N LEU A 199 -38.14 17.06 0.57
CA LEU A 199 -38.31 17.36 -0.85
C LEU A 199 -39.80 17.18 -1.20
N ALA A 200 -40.50 18.30 -1.35
CA ALA A 200 -41.85 18.34 -1.91
C ALA A 200 -41.73 18.28 -3.43
N LEU A 201 -42.23 17.19 -4.02
CA LEU A 201 -42.41 17.03 -5.45
C LEU A 201 -43.56 17.95 -5.91
N ALA A 202 -43.22 19.12 -6.45
CA ALA A 202 -44.18 20.07 -6.99
C ALA A 202 -44.71 19.59 -8.35
N ALA A 203 -45.95 19.12 -8.36
CA ALA A 203 -46.73 18.89 -9.57
C ALA A 203 -47.56 20.14 -9.92
N LYS A 204 -47.68 20.36 -11.24
CA LYS A 204 -48.62 21.25 -11.97
C LYS A 204 -48.22 22.71 -12.16
N LEU A 205 -48.16 23.10 -13.44
CA LEU A 205 -49.03 24.07 -14.16
C LEU A 205 -48.21 24.73 -15.32
N PRO A 206 -48.83 25.41 -16.30
CA PRO A 206 -49.85 24.95 -17.25
C PRO A 206 -49.42 25.20 -18.72
N THR A 207 -50.06 24.50 -19.66
CA THR A 207 -49.98 24.79 -21.10
C THR A 207 -50.70 26.10 -21.42
N ALA A 208 -49.95 27.13 -21.82
CA ALA A 208 -50.49 28.37 -22.37
C ALA A 208 -50.45 28.32 -23.91
N ARG A 209 -51.64 28.43 -24.51
CA ARG A 209 -51.86 28.78 -25.92
C ARG A 209 -51.13 30.08 -26.28
N ARG A 210 -50.64 30.17 -27.51
CA ARG A 210 -50.59 31.43 -28.26
C ARG A 210 -50.58 31.17 -29.77
N ASN A 211 -51.58 31.76 -30.40
CA ASN A 211 -51.78 32.19 -31.79
C ASN A 211 -51.08 31.45 -32.93
#